data_AF-A0A3B0XXC0-F1
#
_entry.id   AF-A0A3B0XXC0-F1
#
_cell.length_a   1.000
_cell.length_b   1.000
_cell.length_c   1.000
_cell.angle_alpha   90.00
_cell.angle_beta   90.00
_cell.angle_gamma   90.00
#
_symmetry.space_group_name_H-M   'P 1'
#
loop_
_entity.id
_entity.type
_entity.pdbx_description
1 polymer ?
#
loop_
_entity_poly.entity_id
_entity_poly.type
_entity_poly.pdbx_seq_one_letter_code
_entity_poly.pdbx_strand_id
1 'polypeptide(L)' 'MEAVKISPKFQVVIPKKIRESLQLKSGQKMQ' A
#
# COMPACT_ATOMS: atom_id res chain seq x y z
N MET A 1 -7.55 -0.11 -13.27
CA MET A 1 -6.45 -0.91 -12.71
C MET A 1 -5.25 0.04 -12.59
N GLU A 2 -5.01 0.61 -11.41
CA GLU A 2 -3.84 1.48 -11.22
C GLU A 2 -2.58 0.61 -11.16
N ALA A 3 -1.56 0.94 -11.95
CA ALA A 3 -0.29 0.22 -11.93
C ALA A 3 0.43 0.48 -10.59
N VAL A 4 0.46 -0.53 -9.72
CA VAL A 4 1.19 -0.48 -8.45
C VAL A 4 2.64 -0.89 -8.66
N LYS A 5 3.57 -0.08 -8.14
CA LYS A 5 5.00 -0.37 -8.22
C LYS A 5 5.38 -1.40 -7.16
N ILE A 6 6.11 -2.43 -7.58
CA ILE A 6 6.73 -3.38 -6.68
C ILE A 6 8.10 -2.85 -6.28
N SER A 7 8.37 -2.80 -4.98
CA SER A 7 9.68 -2.43 -4.45
C SER A 7 10.66 -3.60 -4.60
N PRO A 8 11.98 -3.37 -4.57
CA PRO A 8 12.98 -4.44 -4.65
C PRO A 8 12.95 -5.41 -3.45
N LYS A 9 12.17 -5.09 -2.41
CA LYS A 9 11.92 -5.96 -1.25
C LYS A 9 10.61 -6.73 -1.37
N PHE A 10 10.07 -6.83 -2.59
CA PHE A 10 8.76 -7.41 -2.88
C PHE A 10 7.60 -6.73 -2.15
N GLN A 11 7.77 -5.48 -1.70
CA GLN A 11 6.70 -4.71 -1.07
C GLN A 11 5.88 -4.03 -2.16
N VAL A 12 4.57 -4.19 -2.13
CA VAL A 12 3.66 -3.45 -3.01
C VAL A 12 3.52 -2.03 -2.48
N VAL A 13 3.88 -1.05 -3.29
CA VAL A 13 3.70 0.37 -2.94
C VAL A 13 2.26 0.76 -3.21
N ILE A 14 1.49 0.99 -2.14
CA ILE A 14 0.08 1.38 -2.23
C ILE A 14 -0.03 2.92 -2.36
N PRO A 15 -0.74 3.43 -3.38
CA PRO A 15 -1.02 4.86 -3.55
C PRO A 15 -1.65 5.51 -2.32
N LYS A 16 -1.38 6.81 -2.12
CA LYS A 16 -1.86 7.59 -0.97
C LYS A 16 -3.39 7.56 -0.82
N LYS A 17 -4.13 7.66 -1.94
CA LYS A 17 -5.60 7.63 -1.97
C LYS A 17 -6.19 6.36 -1.34
N ILE A 18 -5.61 5.20 -1.65
CA ILE A 18 -6.05 3.90 -1.11
C ILE A 18 -5.71 3.79 0.38
N ARG A 19 -4.55 4.32 0.78
CA ARG A 19 -4.14 4.38 2.19
C ARG A 19 -5.12 5.20 3.03
N GLU A 20 -5.58 6.32 2.48
CA GLU A 20 -6.54 7.23 3.11
C GLU A 20 -7.96 6.64 3.15
N SER A 21 -8.42 6.04 2.05
CA SER A 21 -9.75 5.41 2.00
C SER A 21 -9.89 4.23 2.95
N LEU A 22 -8.81 3.48 3.17
CA LEU A 22 -8.76 2.34 4.09
C LEU A 22 -8.31 2.75 5.51
N GLN A 23 -8.01 4.04 5.74
CA GLN A 23 -7.54 4.59 7.01
C GLN A 23 -6.37 3.81 7.63
N LEU A 24 -5.48 3.28 6.78
CA LEU A 24 -4.38 2.41 7.21
C LEU A 24 -3.31 3.20 7.96
N LYS A 25 -2.92 2.69 9.13
CA LYS A 25 -1.83 3.26 9.94
C LYS A 25 -0.51 2.55 9.64
N SER A 26 0.60 3.27 9.78
CA SER A 26 1.94 2.71 9.63
C SER A 26 2.15 1.55 10.62
N GLY A 27 2.60 0.40 10.13
CA GLY A 27 2.81 -0.80 10.96
C GLY A 27 1.58 -1.69 11.16
N GLN A 28 0.43 -1.34 10.59
CA GLN A 28 -0.75 -2.20 10.61
C GLN A 28 -0.47 -3.47 9.77
N LYS A 29 -0.62 -4.64 10.39
CA LYS A 29 -0.52 -5.92 9.70
C LYS A 29 -1.74 -6.08 8.80
N MET A 30 -1.49 -6.30 7.51
CA MET A 30 -2.51 -6.77 6.57
C MET A 30 -2.29 -8.27 6.40
N GLN A 31 -3.34 -9.07 6.57
CA GLN A 31 -3.33 -10.51 6.30
C GLN A 31 -3.60 -10.77 4.81
#